data_AF-A0A7J8XT21-F1
#
_entry.id   AF-A0A7J8XT21-F1
#
_cell.length_a   1.000
_cell.length_b   1.000
_cell.length_c   1.000
_cell.angle_alpha   90.00
_cell.angle_beta   90.00
_cell.angle_gamma   90.00
#
_symmetry.space_group_name_H-M   'P 1'
#
loop_
_entity.id
_entity.type
_entity.pdbx_description
1 polymer ?
#
loop_
_entity_poly.entity_id
_entity_poly.type
_entity_poly.pdbx_seq_one_letter_code
_entity_poly.pdbx_strand_id
1 'polypeptide(L)'
;VLTIFAAALLEKQIVVVCSNLGILSAIVLSIVPLIRPYQWQSLLMPVLPDDMLDFLDAPVPYIVGVKNKTSEVQSKLANVILVDANKNQ
;
A
#
# COMPACT_ATOMS: atom_id res chain seq x y z
N VAL A 1 4.26 -3.51 10.92
CA VAL A 1 5.06 -2.26 10.88
C VAL A 1 6.45 -2.45 10.28
N LEU A 2 7.32 -3.31 10.86
CA LEU A 2 8.67 -3.56 10.31
C LEU A 2 8.66 -3.97 8.82
N THR A 3 7.72 -4.83 8.41
CA THR A 3 7.57 -5.25 7.01
C THR A 3 7.30 -4.07 6.08
N ILE A 4 6.44 -3.13 6.48
CA ILE A 4 6.12 -1.91 5.71
C ILE A 4 7.34 -1.02 5.61
N PHE A 5 8.04 -0.83 6.72
CA PHE A 5 9.24 -0.01 6.77
C PHE A 5 10.34 -0.58 5.86
N ALA A 6 10.63 -1.88 5.98
CA ALA A 6 11.58 -2.56 5.09
C ALA A 6 11.12 -2.48 3.63
N ALA A 7 9.86 -2.77 3.33
CA ALA A 7 9.31 -2.68 1.99
C ALA A 7 9.45 -1.28 1.38
N ALA A 8 9.23 -0.24 2.19
CA ALA A 8 9.38 1.15 1.75
C ALA A 8 10.85 1.52 1.51
N LEU A 9 11.78 1.02 2.33
CA LEU A 9 13.22 1.22 2.08
C LEU A 9 13.74 0.44 0.87
N LEU A 10 13.15 -0.71 0.55
CA LEU A 10 13.48 -1.50 -0.64
C LEU A 10 12.70 -1.06 -1.90
N GLU A 11 11.93 0.02 -1.82
CA GLU A 11 11.08 0.51 -2.92
C GLU A 11 10.21 -0.60 -3.54
N LYS A 12 9.65 -1.46 -2.69
CA LYS A 12 8.72 -2.52 -3.12
C LYS A 12 7.31 -1.96 -3.30
N GLN A 13 6.48 -2.71 -4.02
CA GLN A 13 5.06 -2.44 -4.16
C GLN A 13 4.34 -2.83 -2.87
N ILE A 14 3.64 -1.87 -2.25
CA ILE A 14 2.92 -2.06 -0.99
C ILE A 14 1.45 -1.74 -1.24
N VAL A 15 0.59 -2.70 -0.88
CA VAL A 15 -0.87 -2.53 -0.89
C VAL A 15 -1.37 -2.69 0.52
N VAL A 16 -1.99 -1.64 1.05
CA VAL A 16 -2.66 -1.66 2.35
C VAL A 16 -4.15 -1.87 2.12
N VAL A 17 -4.76 -2.82 2.82
CA VAL A 17 -6.21 -3.07 2.79
C VAL A 17 -6.80 -2.65 4.12
N CYS A 18 -7.83 -1.80 4.09
CA CYS A 18 -8.57 -1.44 5.30
C CYS A 18 -10.01 -1.03 4.97
N SER A 19 -10.96 -1.50 5.78
CA SER A 19 -12.39 -1.19 5.61
C SER A 19 -12.69 0.28 5.89
N ASN A 20 -11.89 0.92 6.76
CA ASN A 20 -12.02 2.31 7.15
C ASN A 20 -11.03 3.19 6.38
N LEU A 21 -11.56 4.05 5.50
CA LEU A 21 -10.75 4.94 4.66
C LEU A 21 -9.90 5.95 5.45
N GLY A 22 -10.38 6.37 6.62
CA GLY A 22 -9.61 7.27 7.49
C GLY A 22 -8.36 6.58 8.04
N ILE A 23 -8.52 5.35 8.52
CA ILE A 23 -7.40 4.51 9.00
C ILE A 23 -6.47 4.16 7.84
N LEU A 24 -7.02 3.76 6.69
CA LEU A 24 -6.28 3.46 5.48
C LEU A 24 -5.34 4.60 5.07
N SER A 25 -5.90 5.80 4.97
CA SER A 25 -5.17 6.99 4.59
C SER A 25 -4.10 7.35 5.63
N ALA A 26 -4.44 7.23 6.91
CA ALA A 26 -3.50 7.47 7.99
C ALA A 26 -2.30 6.50 7.94
N ILE A 27 -2.53 5.22 7.69
CA ILE A 27 -1.47 4.22 7.55
C ILE A 27 -0.55 4.57 6.38
N VAL A 28 -1.11 4.81 5.19
CA VAL A 28 -0.31 5.12 3.99
C VAL A 28 0.51 6.39 4.19
N LEU A 29 -0.11 7.47 4.71
CA LEU A 29 0.58 8.73 4.96
C LEU A 29 1.60 8.64 6.10
N SER A 30 1.39 7.76 7.09
CA SER A 30 2.34 7.55 8.20
C SER A 30 3.66 6.95 7.76
N ILE A 31 3.74 6.34 6.57
CA ILE A 31 4.99 5.78 6.03
C ILE A 31 5.99 6.91 5.72
N VAL A 32 5.51 8.08 5.25
CA VAL A 32 6.36 9.23 4.90
C VAL A 32 7.22 9.71 6.08
N PRO A 33 6.67 10.00 7.28
CA PRO A 33 7.50 10.33 8.43
C PRO A 33 8.30 9.14 8.96
N LEU A 34 7.83 7.90 8.75
CA LEU A 34 8.50 6.69 9.24
C LEU A 34 9.86 6.46 8.56
N ILE A 35 9.99 6.77 7.27
CA ILE A 35 11.21 6.55 6.48
C ILE A 35 12.26 7.68 6.59
N ARG A 36 12.02 8.71 7.41
CA ARG A 36 12.99 9.81 7.56
C ARG A 36 14.37 9.28 8.00
N PRO A 37 15.48 9.84 7.46
CA PRO A 37 15.58 11.05 6.63
C PRO A 37 15.27 10.84 5.13
N TYR A 38 14.97 9.62 4.70
CA TYR A 38 14.60 9.33 3.31
C TYR A 38 13.22 9.92 2.97
N GLN A 39 13.03 10.23 1.69
CA GLN A 39 11.77 10.71 1.15
C GLN A 39 11.27 9.73 0.09
N TRP A 40 10.02 9.32 0.20
CA TRP A 40 9.39 8.49 -0.82
C TRP A 40 9.23 9.29 -2.11
N GLN A 41 9.85 8.83 -3.20
CA GLN A 41 9.85 9.52 -4.50
C GLN A 41 8.85 8.93 -5.50
N SER A 42 8.31 7.75 -5.19
CA SER A 42 7.42 7.05 -6.11
C SER A 42 5.94 7.33 -5.82
N LEU A 43 5.06 6.59 -6.47
CA LEU A 43 3.62 6.76 -6.33
C LEU A 43 3.18 6.45 -4.89
N LEU A 44 2.46 7.39 -4.28
CA LEU A 44 1.83 7.25 -2.97
C LEU A 44 0.37 7.66 -3.11
N MET A 45 -0.54 6.71 -2.96
CA MET A 45 -1.97 6.92 -3.10
C MET A 45 -2.70 6.39 -1.86
N PRO A 46 -3.14 7.25 -0.94
CA PRO A 46 -3.75 6.83 0.32
C PRO A 46 -5.03 6.00 0.13
N VAL A 47 -5.80 6.29 -0.91
CA VAL A 47 -7.02 5.55 -1.28
C VAL A 47 -7.07 5.42 -2.80
N LEU A 48 -7.01 4.20 -3.30
CA LEU A 48 -7.23 3.84 -4.69
C LEU A 48 -8.71 3.46 -4.85
N PRO A 49 -9.46 4.15 -5.74
CA PRO A 49 -10.83 3.75 -6.07
C PRO A 49 -10.84 2.44 -6.85
N ASP A 50 -11.95 1.69 -6.74
CA ASP A 50 -12.10 0.36 -7.34
C ASP A 50 -12.03 0.41 -8.88
N ASP A 51 -12.38 1.54 -9.50
CA ASP A 51 -12.31 1.75 -10.96
C ASP A 51 -10.88 1.89 -11.51
N MET A 52 -9.87 1.97 -10.62
CA MET A 52 -8.46 2.17 -11.00
C MET A 52 -7.55 1.02 -10.55
N LEU A 53 -8.09 -0.18 -10.34
CA LEU A 53 -7.29 -1.35 -9.93
C LEU A 53 -6.21 -1.76 -10.95
N ASP A 54 -6.34 -1.34 -12.22
CA ASP A 54 -5.32 -1.53 -13.26
C ASP A 54 -3.97 -0.89 -12.91
N PHE A 55 -3.96 0.13 -12.03
CA PHE A 55 -2.71 0.73 -11.55
C PHE A 55 -1.83 -0.24 -10.75
N LEU A 56 -2.40 -1.31 -10.18
CA LEU A 56 -1.65 -2.32 -9.45
C LEU A 56 -0.68 -3.11 -10.35
N ASP A 57 -0.92 -3.13 -11.66
CA ASP A 57 -0.03 -3.80 -12.63
C ASP A 57 1.19 -2.95 -13.03
N ALA A 58 1.26 -1.70 -12.55
CA ALA A 58 2.35 -0.81 -12.92
C ALA A 58 3.70 -1.41 -12.44
N PRO A 59 4.76 -1.39 -13.27
CA PRO A 59 6.06 -1.98 -12.91
C PRO A 59 6.88 -1.12 -11.93
N VAL A 60 6.34 0.03 -11.51
CA VAL A 60 7.00 1.01 -10.65
C VAL A 60 6.73 0.71 -9.17
N PRO A 61 7.58 1.20 -8.24
CA PRO A 61 7.28 1.17 -6.82
C PRO A 61 6.00 1.95 -6.54
N TYR A 62 5.13 1.45 -5.68
CA TYR A 62 3.99 2.22 -5.23
C TYR A 62 3.57 1.84 -3.82
N ILE A 63 2.96 2.79 -3.12
CA ILE A 63 2.27 2.56 -1.86
C ILE A 63 0.83 2.98 -2.08
N VAL A 64 -0.08 2.02 -2.04
CA VAL A 64 -1.51 2.29 -2.29
C VAL A 64 -2.39 1.70 -1.21
N GLY A 65 -3.48 2.39 -0.88
CA GLY A 65 -4.51 1.88 0.01
C GLY A 65 -5.75 1.45 -0.77
N VAL A 66 -6.26 0.25 -0.51
CA VAL A 66 -7.52 -0.25 -1.08
C VAL A 66 -8.54 -0.54 0.03
N LYS A 67 -9.82 -0.27 -0.23
CA LYS A 67 -10.87 -0.46 0.78
C LYS A 67 -11.22 -1.94 0.97
N ASN A 68 -11.42 -2.64 -0.13
CA ASN A 68 -11.88 -4.03 -0.13
C ASN A 68 -10.79 -4.99 -0.63
N LYS A 69 -10.75 -6.16 0.00
CA LYS A 69 -9.93 -7.29 -0.45
C LYS A 69 -10.63 -8.01 -1.60
N THR A 70 -10.59 -7.43 -2.80
CA THR A 70 -11.16 -8.07 -4.00
C THR A 70 -10.25 -9.21 -4.48
N SER A 71 -10.83 -10.24 -5.11
CA SER A 71 -10.10 -11.34 -5.75
C SER A 71 -9.10 -10.85 -6.82
N GLU A 72 -9.37 -9.71 -7.45
CA GLU A 72 -8.47 -9.04 -8.41
C GLU A 72 -7.21 -8.48 -7.76
N VAL A 73 -7.32 -7.97 -6.52
CA VAL A 73 -6.13 -7.54 -5.77
C VAL A 73 -5.27 -8.78 -5.46
N GLN A 74 -5.91 -9.90 -5.09
CA GLN A 74 -5.23 -11.17 -4.78
C GLN A 74 -4.54 -11.82 -5.98
N SER A 75 -5.08 -11.69 -7.19
CA SER A 75 -4.42 -12.22 -8.39
C SER A 75 -3.22 -11.38 -8.82
N LYS A 76 -3.25 -10.06 -8.58
CA LYS A 76 -2.15 -9.11 -8.89
C LYS A 76 -1.05 -9.07 -7.81
N LEU A 77 -1.19 -9.87 -6.75
CA LEU A 77 -0.38 -9.81 -5.55
C LEU A 77 0.94 -10.61 -5.59
N ALA A 78 1.29 -11.23 -6.73
CA ALA A 78 2.41 -12.17 -6.81
C ALA A 78 3.77 -11.61 -6.36
N ASN A 79 4.00 -10.30 -6.53
CA ASN A 79 5.24 -9.60 -6.12
C ASN A 79 4.99 -8.40 -5.20
N VAL A 80 3.76 -8.26 -4.71
CA VAL A 80 3.30 -7.09 -3.96
C VAL A 80 3.18 -7.45 -2.49
N ILE A 81 3.59 -6.55 -1.61
CA ILE A 81 3.46 -6.74 -0.16
C ILE A 81 2.07 -6.29 0.27
N LEU A 82 1.20 -7.26 0.55
CA LEU A 82 -0.13 -7.01 1.12
C LEU A 82 -0.04 -6.77 2.62
N VAL A 83 -0.69 -5.71 3.08
CA VAL A 83 -0.89 -5.43 4.50
C VAL A 83 -2.38 -5.31 4.77
N ASP A 84 -2.95 -6.29 5.46
CA ASP A 84 -4.37 -6.25 5.85
C ASP A 84 -4.52 -5.63 7.24
N ALA A 85 -4.84 -4.33 7.28
CA ALA A 85 -5.04 -3.59 8.53
C ALA A 85 -6.35 -3.97 9.25
N ASN A 86 -7.25 -4.75 8.63
CA ASN A 86 -8.45 -5.24 9.30
C ASN A 86 -8.17 -6.47 10.17
N LYS A 87 -7.13 -7.24 9.85
CA LYS A 87 -6.81 -8.50 10.53
C LYS A 87 -5.69 -8.42 11.56
N ASN A 88 -5.06 -7.25 11.73
CA ASN A 88 -4.03 -7.00 12.75
C ASN A 88 -2.93 -8.11 12.80
N GLN A 89 -2.53 -8.65 11.65
CA GLN A 89 -1.45 -9.62 11.50
C GLN A 89 -0.20 -8.97 10.91
#